data_AF-A0A3D0UT83-F1
#
_entry.id   AF-A0A3D0UT83-F1
#
_cell.length_a   1.000
_cell.length_b   1.000
_cell.length_c   1.000
_cell.angle_alpha   90.00
_cell.angle_beta   90.00
_cell.angle_gamma   90.00
#
_symmetry.space_group_name_H-M   'P 1'
#
loop_
_entity.id
_entity.type
_entity.pdbx_description
1 polymer ?
#
loop_
_entity_poly.entity_id
_entity_poly.type
_entity_poly.pdbx_seq_one_letter_code
_entity_poly.pdbx_strand_id
1 'polypeptide(L)' 'MVRLFAKEGKIPFELFIFGSGSLESEILELTATYKEIHFFGWKSREEIQRYVQNCQYCLMPSTFLETFGLSALTALTW' A
#
# COMPACT_ATOMS: atom_id res chain seq x y z
N MET A 1 6.01 0.60 8.79
CA MET A 1 5.47 -0.55 8.03
C MET A 1 6.14 -0.67 6.65
N VAL A 2 6.05 0.34 5.77
CA VAL A 2 6.65 0.30 4.42
C VAL A 2 8.17 0.07 4.46
N ARG A 3 8.86 0.65 5.45
CA ARG A 3 10.30 0.45 5.68
C ARG A 3 10.70 -1.04 5.86
N LEU A 4 9.78 -1.92 6.24
CA LEU A 4 10.06 -3.37 6.34
C LEU A 4 10.39 -3.99 4.98
N PHE A 5 9.92 -3.39 3.90
CA PHE A 5 10.16 -3.86 2.54
C PHE A 5 11.44 -3.29 1.92
N ALA A 6 12.04 -2.26 2.54
CA ALA A 6 13.29 -1.69 2.11
C ALA A 6 14.46 -2.55 2.62
N LYS A 7 14.83 -3.57 1.84
CA LYS A 7 15.98 -4.43 2.13
C LYS A 7 17.21 -3.90 1.39
N GLU A 8 18.33 -3.75 2.09
CA GLU A 8 19.60 -3.27 1.49
C GLU A 8 19.45 -1.91 0.76
N GLY A 9 18.54 -1.06 1.26
CA GLY A 9 18.28 0.26 0.67
C GLY A 9 17.50 0.24 -0.65
N LYS A 10 16.86 -0.88 -1.01
CA LYS A 10 16.01 -1.00 -2.20
C LYS A 10 14.68 -1.67 -1.89
N ILE A 11 13.67 -1.35 -2.68
CA ILE A 11 12.38 -2.04 -2.66
C ILE A 11 12.30 -2.87 -3.96
N PRO A 12 12.11 -4.20 -3.89
CA PRO A 12 12.24 -5.06 -5.07
C PRO A 12 10.98 -5.11 -5.94
N PHE A 13 9.96 -4.30 -5.65
CA PHE A 13 8.67 -4.29 -6.34
C PHE A 13 8.01 -2.91 -6.25
N GLU A 14 7.10 -2.64 -7.18
CA GLU A 14 6.26 -1.44 -7.14
C GLU A 14 5.21 -1.56 -6.02
N LEU A 15 5.10 -0.54 -5.18
CA LEU A 15 4.17 -0.48 -4.06
C LEU A 15 3.17 0.66 -4.27
N PHE A 16 1.92 0.30 -4.49
CA PHE A 16 0.81 1.24 -4.66
C PHE A 16 0.05 1.37 -3.33
N ILE A 17 0.06 2.56 -2.72
CA ILE A 17 -0.54 2.81 -1.42
C ILE A 17 -1.79 3.68 -1.58
N PHE A 18 -2.92 3.15 -1.10
CA PHE A 18 -4.22 3.83 -1.07
C PHE A 18 -4.68 4.00 0.38
N GLY A 19 -5.37 5.12 0.64
CA GLY A 19 -5.90 5.46 1.95
C GLY A 19 -5.33 6.76 2.48
N SER A 20 -5.87 7.19 3.62
CA SER A 20 -5.49 8.40 4.32
C SER A 20 -5.26 8.12 5.80
N GLY A 21 -4.49 8.98 6.48
CA GLY A 21 -4.25 8.83 7.91
C GLY A 21 -3.08 9.62 8.48
N SER A 22 -2.79 9.38 9.76
CA SER A 22 -1.75 10.10 10.51
C SER A 22 -0.32 9.90 10.00
N LEU A 23 -0.07 8.88 9.16
CA LEU A 23 1.26 8.55 8.64
C LEU A 23 1.49 9.05 7.20
N GLU A 24 0.58 9.85 6.63
CA GLU A 24 0.71 10.35 5.26
C GLU A 24 2.03 11.09 5.01
N SER A 25 2.42 11.98 5.93
CA SER A 25 3.68 12.73 5.79
C SER A 25 4.91 11.82 5.74
N GLU A 26 4.95 10.77 6.57
CA GLU A 26 6.04 9.79 6.53
C GLU A 26 6.04 9.01 5.21
N ILE A 27 4.87 8.62 4.69
CA ILE A 27 4.76 7.93 3.41
C ILE A 27 5.25 8.83 2.26
N LEU A 28 4.90 10.11 2.28
CA LEU A 28 5.36 11.09 1.30
C LEU A 28 6.89 11.23 1.33
N GLU A 29 7.51 11.32 2.50
CA GLU A 29 8.97 11.33 2.63
C GLU A 29 9.62 10.06 2.06
N LEU A 30 8.99 8.90 2.25
CA LEU A 30 9.46 7.64 1.68
C LEU A 30 9.37 7.64 0.15
N THR A 31 8.34 8.25 -0.45
CA THR A 31 8.23 8.37 -1.92
C THR A 31 9.33 9.23 -2.54
N ALA A 32 9.87 10.20 -1.78
CA ALA A 32 11.04 10.98 -2.21
C ALA A 32 12.34 10.16 -2.17
N THR A 33 12.39 9.12 -1.34
CA THR A 33 13.57 8.25 -1.17
C THR A 33 13.55 7.05 -2.12
N TYR A 34 12.38 6.43 -2.30
CA TYR A 34 12.17 5.21 -3.09
C TYR A 34 11.18 5.48 -4.22
N LYS A 35 11.63 5.30 -5.47
CA LYS A 35 10.81 5.55 -6.67
C LYS A 35 9.72 4.51 -6.88
N GLU A 36 9.89 3.35 -6.25
CA GLU A 36 8.99 2.22 -6.30
C GLU A 36 7.74 2.42 -5.42
N ILE A 37 7.73 3.45 -4.55
CA ILE A 37 6.57 3.75 -3.70
C ILE A 37 5.72 4.82 -4.36
N HIS A 38 4.47 4.46 -4.65
CA HIS A 38 3.46 5.34 -5.24
C HIS A 38 2.34 5.57 -4.22
N PHE A 39 2.24 6.78 -3.69
CA PHE A 39 1.17 7.15 -2.76
C PHE A 39 0.06 7.92 -3.48
N PHE A 40 -1.15 7.37 -3.47
CA PHE A 40 -2.31 7.96 -4.15
C PHE A 40 -3.28 8.67 -3.21
N GLY A 41 -3.07 8.56 -1.89
CA GLY A 41 -4.01 9.05 -0.90
C GLY A 41 -5.36 8.32 -0.94
N TRP A 42 -6.40 9.00 -0.47
CA TRP A 42 -7.77 8.48 -0.52
C TRP A 42 -8.31 8.46 -1.95
N LYS A 43 -8.93 7.33 -2.35
CA LYS A 43 -9.49 7.12 -3.68
C LYS A 43 -10.84 6.42 -3.60
N SER A 44 -11.67 6.62 -4.63
CA SER A 44 -12.93 5.89 -4.76
C SER A 44 -12.70 4.41 -5.01
N ARG A 45 -13.72 3.58 -4.75
CA ARG A 45 -13.67 2.14 -4.98
C ARG A 45 -13.35 1.82 -6.44
N GLU A 46 -14.00 2.53 -7.35
CA GLU A 46 -13.89 2.34 -8.80
C GLU A 46 -12.50 2.70 -9.31
N GLU A 47 -11.86 3.72 -8.73
CA GLU A 47 -10.47 4.06 -9.00
C GLU A 47 -9.54 2.95 -8.51
N ILE A 48 -9.68 2.50 -7.26
CA ILE A 48 -8.82 1.48 -6.65
C ILE A 48 -8.92 0.15 -7.41
N GLN A 49 -10.12 -0.26 -7.81
CA GLN A 49 -10.36 -1.51 -8.53
C GLN A 49 -9.51 -1.62 -9.80
N ARG A 50 -9.34 -0.52 -10.55
CA ARG A 50 -8.52 -0.50 -11.78
C ARG A 50 -7.04 -0.82 -11.51
N TYR A 51 -6.53 -0.48 -10.33
CA TYR A 51 -5.16 -0.78 -9.93
C TYR A 51 -5.04 -2.20 -9.39
N VAL A 52 -5.96 -2.60 -8.50
CA VAL A 52 -5.92 -3.90 -7.83
C VAL A 52 -5.91 -5.06 -8.82
N GLN A 53 -6.66 -4.97 -9.93
CA GLN A 53 -6.68 -5.99 -10.99
C GLN A 53 -5.33 -6.24 -11.66
N ASN A 54 -4.39 -5.28 -11.57
CA ASN A 54 -3.05 -5.38 -12.14
C ASN A 54 -1.99 -5.72 -11.09
N CYS A 55 -2.36 -5.76 -9.80
CA CYS A 55 -1.46 -6.09 -8.71
C CYS A 55 -1.34 -7.62 -8.56
N GLN A 56 -0.11 -8.09 -8.34
CA GLN A 56 0.15 -9.52 -8.11
C GLN A 56 -0.16 -9.93 -6.67
N TYR A 57 -0.06 -8.98 -5.73
CA TYR A 57 -0.21 -9.23 -4.30
C TYR A 57 -0.92 -8.08 -3.60
N CYS A 58 -1.72 -8.42 -2.58
CA CYS A 58 -2.23 -7.48 -1.58
C CYS A 58 -1.45 -7.64 -0.29
N LEU A 59 -0.85 -6.55 0.21
CA LEU A 59 -0.04 -6.56 1.43
C LEU A 59 -0.80 -5.89 2.57
N MET A 60 -1.03 -6.62 3.66
CA MET A 60 -1.60 -6.10 4.91
C MET A 60 -0.75 -6.55 6.11
N PRO A 61 0.49 -6.04 6.27
CA PRO A 61 1.39 -6.44 7.35
C PRO A 61 1.07 -5.66 8.64
N SER A 62 -0.17 -5.73 9.10
CA SER A 62 -0.60 -5.07 10.34
C SER A 62 0.24 -5.58 11.51
N THR A 63 0.64 -4.67 12.40
CA THR A 63 1.45 -4.98 13.59
C THR A 63 0.61 -5.03 14.87
N PHE A 64 -0.67 -4.65 14.77
CA PHE A 64 -1.64 -4.69 15.86
C PHE A 64 -2.80 -5.62 15.50
N LEU A 65 -3.71 -5.85 16.45
CA LEU A 65 -4.89 -6.69 16.24
C LEU A 65 -5.80 -6.09 15.16
N GLU A 66 -5.77 -6.68 13.96
CA GLU A 66 -6.67 -6.39 12.85
C GLU A 66 -7.97 -7.17 13.04
N THR A 67 -9.12 -6.48 13.13
CA THR A 67 -10.40 -7.13 13.48
C THR A 67 -10.93 -8.02 12.37
N PHE A 68 -10.75 -7.63 11.10
CA PHE A 68 -11.25 -8.41 9.96
C PHE A 68 -10.37 -8.31 8.71
N GLY A 69 -9.88 -7.12 8.36
CA GLY A 69 -9.11 -6.93 7.13
C GLY A 69 -9.97 -7.01 5.86
N LEU A 70 -11.03 -6.19 5.78
CA LEU A 70 -11.94 -6.16 4.61
C LEU A 70 -11.19 -5.93 3.29
N SER A 71 -10.10 -5.17 3.31
CA SER A 71 -9.22 -4.92 2.17
C SER A 71 -8.65 -6.20 1.55
N ALA A 72 -8.29 -7.20 2.37
CA ALA A 72 -7.79 -8.48 1.89
C ALA A 72 -8.89 -9.26 1.16
N LEU A 73 -10.11 -9.30 1.70
CA LEU A 73 -11.25 -9.91 1.03
C LEU A 73 -11.57 -9.20 -0.28
N THR A 74 -11.60 -7.87 -0.27
CA THR A 74 -11.81 -7.06 -1.47
C THR A 74 -10.80 -7.40 -2.57
N ALA A 75 -9.52 -7.51 -2.23
CA ALA A 75 -8.47 -7.85 -3.19
C ALA A 75 -8.60 -9.27 -3.77
N LEU A 76 -9.16 -10.23 -3.01
CA LEU A 76 -9.41 -11.59 -3.50
C LEU A 76 -10.63 -11.70 -4.41
N THR A 77 -11.56 -10.75 -4.35
CA THR A 77 -12.81 -10.78 -5.12
C THR A 77 -12.76 -10.05 -6.45
N TRP A 78 -11.69 -9.31 -6.76
CA TRP A 78 -11.60 -8.41 -7.92
C TRP A 78 -10.67 -8.90 -9.03
#